data_AF-A0A7G8TE00-F1
#
_entry.id   AF-A0A7G8TE00-F1
#
_cell.length_a   1.000
_cell.length_b   1.000
_cell.length_c   1.000
_cell.angle_alpha   90.00
_cell.angle_beta   90.00
_cell.angle_gamma   90.00
#
_symmetry.space_group_name_H-M   'P 1'
#
loop_
_entity.id
_entity.type
_entity.pdbx_description
1 polymer ?
#
loop_
_entity_poly.entity_id
_entity_poly.type
_entity_poly.pdbx_seq_one_letter_code
_entity_poly.pdbx_strand_id
1 'polypeptide(L)'
;MKAHVIAGSDRRSLAEMRRWFKLLCAVLHNDFGFGAGRLDAVIDGISRLSDDQKGDPIFWEHMDRLLIDQLGIKFDRENYKEVDK
;
A
#
# COMPACT_ATOMS: atom_id res chain seq x y z
N MET A 1 -31.94 -5.32 7.86
CA MET A 1 -31.23 -6.42 7.18
C MET A 1 -29.80 -5.94 6.93
N LYS A 2 -28.79 -6.65 7.44
CA LYS A 2 -27.37 -6.28 7.32
C LYS A 2 -26.91 -6.43 5.87
N ALA A 3 -26.12 -5.49 5.38
CA ALA A 3 -25.30 -5.68 4.17
C ALA A 3 -23.84 -5.72 4.61
N HIS A 4 -23.25 -6.92 4.55
CA HIS A 4 -21.81 -7.14 4.64
C HIS A 4 -21.17 -6.80 3.28
N VAL A 5 -20.20 -5.86 3.32
CA VAL A 5 -18.85 -5.83 2.69
C VAL A 5 -18.67 -6.23 1.19
N ILE A 6 -17.83 -5.41 0.54
CA ILE A 6 -17.06 -5.56 -0.72
C ILE A 6 -17.74 -5.10 -2.02
N ALA A 7 -17.56 -3.82 -2.40
CA ALA A 7 -17.29 -3.35 -3.78
C ALA A 7 -17.42 -1.81 -3.89
N GLY A 8 -16.33 -1.12 -4.27
CA GLY A 8 -16.43 0.22 -4.86
C GLY A 8 -15.34 1.22 -4.44
N SER A 9 -14.11 1.06 -4.92
CA SER A 9 -13.19 2.20 -4.97
C SER A 9 -13.74 3.22 -5.99
N ASP A 10 -14.05 4.44 -5.57
CA ASP A 10 -14.44 5.53 -6.50
C ASP A 10 -13.43 5.61 -7.65
N ARG A 11 -13.88 5.76 -8.89
CA ARG A 11 -13.01 5.91 -10.07
C ARG A 11 -11.98 7.03 -9.87
N ARG A 12 -12.33 8.04 -9.07
CA ARG A 12 -11.42 9.11 -8.61
C ARG A 12 -10.30 8.61 -7.71
N SER A 13 -10.59 7.77 -6.71
CA SER A 13 -9.56 7.24 -5.80
C SER A 13 -8.56 6.34 -6.52
N LEU A 14 -9.02 5.54 -7.50
CA LEU A 14 -8.12 4.74 -8.34
C LEU A 14 -7.23 5.61 -9.25
N ALA A 15 -7.74 6.74 -9.73
CA ALA A 15 -6.95 7.67 -10.52
C ALA A 15 -5.91 8.40 -9.66
N GLU A 16 -6.25 8.75 -8.43
CA GLU A 16 -5.34 9.35 -7.45
C GLU A 16 -4.24 8.37 -7.04
N MET A 17 -4.58 7.12 -6.73
CA MET A 17 -3.60 6.07 -6.43
C MET A 17 -2.61 5.87 -7.59
N ARG A 18 -3.10 5.83 -8.85
CA ARG A 18 -2.21 5.78 -10.03
C ARG A 18 -1.29 6.99 -10.14
N ARG A 19 -1.72 8.18 -9.73
CA ARG A 19 -0.84 9.37 -9.71
C ARG A 19 0.25 9.21 -8.66
N TRP A 20 -0.08 8.69 -7.47
CA TRP A 20 0.91 8.40 -6.43
C TRP A 20 1.95 7.37 -6.86
N PHE A 21 1.55 6.28 -7.54
CA PHE A 21 2.51 5.31 -8.07
C PHE A 21 3.45 5.91 -9.13
N LYS A 22 2.94 6.83 -9.98
CA LYS A 22 3.81 7.54 -10.93
C LYS A 22 4.85 8.40 -10.22
N LEU A 23 4.46 9.10 -9.15
CA LEU A 23 5.38 9.91 -8.35
C LEU A 23 6.43 9.02 -7.66
N LEU A 24 6.02 7.90 -7.07
CA LEU A 24 6.94 6.90 -6.50
C LEU A 24 7.96 6.43 -7.52
N CYS A 25 7.52 6.02 -8.72
CA CYS A 25 8.42 5.56 -9.77
C CYS A 25 9.39 6.66 -10.23
N ALA A 26 8.93 7.92 -10.31
CA ALA A 26 9.78 9.04 -10.68
C ALA A 26 10.88 9.29 -9.62
N VAL A 27 10.54 9.24 -8.33
CA VAL A 27 11.52 9.36 -7.23
C VAL A 27 12.51 8.20 -7.26
N LEU A 28 12.04 6.96 -7.39
CA LEU A 28 12.90 5.78 -7.48
C LEU A 28 13.86 5.84 -8.68
N HIS A 29 13.40 6.38 -9.81
CA HIS A 29 14.26 6.59 -10.97
C HIS A 29 15.31 7.67 -10.74
N ASN A 30 14.88 8.86 -10.32
CA ASN A 30 15.74 10.04 -10.24
C ASN A 30 16.76 9.94 -9.11
N ASP A 31 16.34 9.44 -7.95
CA ASP A 31 17.16 9.51 -6.72
C ASP A 31 17.92 8.20 -6.48
N PHE A 32 17.41 7.08 -7.01
CA PHE A 32 17.96 5.74 -6.76
C PHE A 32 18.36 4.99 -8.04
N GLY A 33 18.17 5.58 -9.22
CA GLY A 33 18.62 5.02 -10.51
C GLY A 33 17.83 3.79 -10.98
N PHE A 34 16.59 3.61 -10.54
CA PHE A 34 15.78 2.47 -10.95
C PHE A 34 15.43 2.57 -12.44
N GLY A 35 15.82 1.58 -13.23
CA GLY A 35 15.38 1.41 -14.62
C GLY A 35 14.00 0.74 -14.71
N ALA A 36 13.40 0.75 -15.91
CA ALA A 36 12.05 0.24 -16.16
C ALA A 36 11.76 -1.14 -15.54
N GLY A 37 12.63 -2.13 -15.74
CA GLY A 37 12.41 -3.47 -15.17
C GLY A 37 12.39 -3.52 -13.64
N ARG A 38 13.16 -2.66 -12.96
CA ARG A 38 13.10 -2.56 -11.48
C ARG A 38 11.84 -1.85 -11.01
N LEU A 39 11.37 -0.86 -11.77
CA LEU A 39 10.11 -0.16 -11.49
C LEU A 39 8.90 -1.08 -11.68
N ASP A 40 8.89 -1.88 -12.75
CA ASP A 40 7.85 -2.89 -12.97
C ASP A 40 7.82 -3.90 -11.82
N ALA A 41 8.99 -4.39 -11.38
CA ALA A 41 9.08 -5.29 -10.23
C ALA A 41 8.55 -4.67 -8.92
N VAL A 42 8.70 -3.34 -8.73
CA VAL A 42 8.12 -2.61 -7.60
C VAL A 42 6.60 -2.57 -7.68
N ILE A 43 6.03 -2.24 -8.86
CA ILE A 43 4.57 -2.23 -9.06
C ILE A 43 3.99 -3.63 -8.85
N ASP A 44 4.62 -4.66 -9.41
CA ASP A 44 4.21 -6.05 -9.19
C ASP A 44 4.29 -6.46 -7.72
N GLY A 45 5.31 -5.95 -6.99
CA GLY A 45 5.45 -6.15 -5.56
C GLY A 45 4.30 -5.54 -4.76
N ILE A 46 3.88 -4.33 -5.11
CA ILE A 46 2.71 -3.67 -4.50
C ILE A 46 1.44 -4.48 -4.77
N SER A 47 1.26 -4.96 -6.01
CA SER A 47 0.10 -5.81 -6.34
C SER A 47 0.07 -7.11 -5.53
N ARG A 48 1.21 -7.79 -5.38
CA ARG A 48 1.29 -9.00 -4.54
C ARG A 48 0.95 -8.71 -3.07
N LEU A 49 1.52 -7.67 -2.48
CA LEU A 49 1.23 -7.28 -1.10
C LEU A 49 -0.25 -6.92 -0.90
N SER A 50 -0.88 -6.28 -1.89
CA SER A 50 -2.31 -5.98 -1.85
C SER A 50 -3.19 -7.23 -1.92
N ASP A 51 -2.74 -8.30 -2.55
CA ASP A 51 -3.44 -9.59 -2.55
C ASP A 51 -3.21 -10.34 -1.23
N ASP A 52 -1.98 -10.34 -0.70
CA ASP A 52 -1.63 -10.96 0.58
C ASP A 52 -2.42 -10.34 1.75
N GLN A 53 -2.61 -9.01 1.72
CA GLN A 53 -3.43 -8.28 2.69
C GLN A 53 -4.83 -8.89 2.86
N LYS A 54 -5.44 -9.43 1.80
CA LYS A 54 -6.80 -10.01 1.86
C LYS A 54 -6.85 -11.29 2.69
N GLY A 55 -5.72 -11.99 2.84
CA GLY A 55 -5.61 -13.26 3.54
C GLY A 55 -5.02 -13.15 4.95
N ASP A 56 -4.48 -11.99 5.34
CA ASP A 56 -3.84 -11.76 6.62
C ASP A 56 -4.64 -10.76 7.48
N PRO A 57 -5.34 -11.23 8.54
CA PRO A 57 -6.14 -10.38 9.41
C PRO A 57 -5.34 -9.31 10.18
N ILE A 58 -4.02 -9.45 10.28
CA ILE A 58 -3.14 -8.52 11.00
C ILE A 58 -2.06 -7.92 10.08
N PHE A 59 -2.31 -7.92 8.76
CA PHE A 59 -1.37 -7.46 7.74
C PHE A 59 -0.81 -6.06 8.04
N TRP A 60 -1.67 -5.11 8.41
CA TRP A 60 -1.23 -3.74 8.66
C TRP A 60 -0.44 -3.59 9.96
N GLU A 61 -0.72 -4.40 10.99
CA GLU A 61 0.16 -4.47 12.16
C GLU A 61 1.56 -4.97 11.80
N HIS A 62 1.67 -5.89 10.84
CA HIS A 62 2.95 -6.33 10.29
C HIS A 62 3.66 -5.20 9.52
N MET A 63 2.92 -4.41 8.74
CA MET A 63 3.48 -3.26 8.02
C MET A 63 3.96 -2.16 8.97
N ASP A 64 3.19 -1.82 10.00
CA ASP A 64 3.62 -0.85 11.03
C ASP A 64 4.86 -1.32 11.76
N ARG A 65 4.90 -2.60 12.15
CA ARG A 65 6.10 -3.15 12.81
C ARG A 65 7.32 -3.05 11.90
N LEU A 66 7.17 -3.34 10.60
CA LEU A 66 8.27 -3.21 9.65
C LEU A 66 8.69 -1.74 9.44
N LEU A 67 7.75 -0.87 9.10
CA LEU A 67 8.05 0.48 8.65
C LEU A 67 8.35 1.43 9.80
N ILE A 68 7.62 1.34 10.91
CA ILE A 68 7.76 2.24 12.06
C ILE A 68 8.81 1.67 13.03
N ASP A 69 8.66 0.42 13.47
CA ASP A 69 9.52 -0.10 14.55
C ASP A 69 10.91 -0.51 14.05
N GLN A 70 11.00 -1.14 12.88
CA GLN A 70 12.29 -1.62 12.35
C GLN A 70 13.00 -0.59 11.49
N LEU A 71 12.30 0.10 10.59
CA LEU A 71 12.89 1.10 9.70
C LEU A 71 12.88 2.52 10.27
N GLY A 72 12.11 2.78 11.34
CA GLY A 72 12.09 4.09 12.01
C GLY A 72 11.36 5.18 11.23
N ILE A 73 10.49 4.82 10.28
CA ILE A 73 9.69 5.79 9.53
C ILE A 73 8.62 6.37 10.46
N LYS A 74 8.47 7.70 10.43
CA LYS A 74 7.53 8.45 11.29
C LYS A 74 6.11 8.45 10.72
N PHE A 75 5.55 7.28 10.48
CA PHE A 75 4.12 7.14 10.20
C PHE A 75 3.32 7.06 11.51
N ASP A 76 2.10 7.55 11.46
CA ASP A 76 1.15 7.38 12.55
C ASP A 76 0.59 5.96 12.46
N ARG A 77 0.56 5.25 13.59
CA ARG A 77 -0.05 3.92 13.65
C ARG A 77 -1.55 4.04 13.49
N GLU A 78 -2.13 3.15 12.69
CA GLU A 78 -3.57 3.07 12.57
C GLU A 78 -4.18 2.33 13.77
N ASN A 79 -5.42 2.69 14.14
CA ASN A 79 -6.18 1.97 15.16
C ASN A 79 -6.99 0.84 14.51
N TYR A 80 -6.37 -0.32 14.30
CA TYR A 80 -6.96 -1.46 13.58
C TYR A 80 -8.30 -1.97 14.15
N LYS A 81 -8.57 -1.73 15.44
CA LYS A 81 -9.86 -2.08 16.08
C LYS A 81 -11.03 -1.16 15.69
N GLU A 82 -10.73 0.02 15.15
CA GLU A 82 -11.71 1.02 14.71
C GLU A 82 -11.84 1.06 13.18
N VAL A 83 -10.78 0.69 12.45
CA VAL A 83 -10.71 0.74 10.98
C VAL A 83 -11.31 -0.51 10.32
N ASP A 84 -11.18 -1.69 10.93
CA ASP A 84 -11.69 -2.97 10.38
C ASP A 84 -13.13 -3.33 10.81
N LYS A 85 -13.91 -2.34 11.29
CA LYS A 85 -15.31 -2.52 11.76
C LYS A 85 -16.37 -2.45 10.67
#